data_AF-K9TKD6-F1
#
_entry.id   AF-K9TKD6-F1
#
_cell.length_a   1.000
_cell.length_b   1.000
_cell.length_c   1.000
_cell.angle_alpha   90.00
_cell.angle_beta   90.00
_cell.angle_gamma   90.00
#
_symmetry.space_group_name_H-M   'P 1'
#
loop_
_entity.id
_entity.type
_entity.pdbx_description
1 polymer ?
#
loop_
_entity_poly.entity_id
_entity_poly.type
_entity_poly.pdbx_seq_one_letter_code
_entity_poly.pdbx_strand_id
1 'polypeptide(L)'
;MDSEKSLIPLVYAPNLHLFAFHLWRGLTGEPDSLAPHPKQLWERGDDILKALGFAEPLHIPGYPDNSPEPLGAQVNLHPQKQLELTGKLPDSDLPIAGLLLTHRLYDSYSLTFNLRRPETENGEKTAPVPISFWQKLNTDRLLFLPHVVQSSLGQTLLLTAFLPESETDKSPENLQDFAGNCVKQVSPSHKNRPPLQQLGELFGSPIFEFGGQVLEANLGEEAQVQPHILILLFRAELPSEKFVDAYREFINLFYYRNKVISAYRETRTLYQKTYSIYTDLEKKVKSFKQELEKNKTRLALSQEELEDLKQVLKKLAQLDLEYARLLRNYKHSRNTIAINTKNYQVSLEAIVKRLKEQGYGVKPEDLDFFRDFASQTSAYFQTRISDELNYFVEGSSLADKAVASIRGIVEIEQTQRDRRLEQQNQQLQDQIQAVGVGIAAGAIVASTSGLLFEEPIASPWAENRGEQLHPFAIALLASFGCAIVAWGVTKWVMGWKPKE
;
A
#
# COMPACT_ATOMS: atom_id res chain seq x y z
N MET A 1 -53.72 6.41 5.92
CA MET A 1 -52.34 6.27 5.42
C MET A 1 -51.78 5.06 6.09
N ASP A 2 -52.06 3.90 5.51
CA ASP A 2 -51.55 2.63 6.00
C ASP A 2 -50.04 2.63 5.81
N SER A 3 -49.32 2.45 6.91
CA SER A 3 -47.91 2.14 6.88
C SER A 3 -47.76 0.80 6.16
N GLU A 4 -47.34 0.81 4.89
CA GLU A 4 -46.79 -0.37 4.24
C GLU A 4 -45.67 -0.89 5.13
N LYS A 5 -45.95 -1.96 5.89
CA LYS A 5 -44.91 -2.78 6.48
C LYS A 5 -44.10 -3.29 5.29
N SER A 6 -42.95 -2.67 5.03
CA SER A 6 -41.97 -3.17 4.08
C SER A 6 -41.73 -4.65 4.39
N LEU A 7 -42.25 -5.54 3.55
CA LEU A 7 -42.06 -6.97 3.70
C LEU A 7 -40.56 -7.24 3.62
N ILE A 8 -40.01 -7.86 4.67
CA ILE A 8 -38.61 -8.28 4.66
C ILE A 8 -38.46 -9.33 3.54
N PRO A 9 -37.57 -9.11 2.55
CA PRO A 9 -37.41 -10.03 1.44
C PRO A 9 -37.03 -11.44 1.92
N LEU A 10 -37.58 -12.46 1.25
CA LEU A 10 -37.23 -13.85 1.46
C LEU A 10 -36.19 -14.29 0.42
N VAL A 11 -35.28 -15.16 0.83
CA VAL A 11 -34.23 -15.76 -0.01
C VAL A 11 -34.12 -17.26 0.27
N TYR A 12 -33.75 -18.02 -0.74
CA TYR A 12 -33.52 -19.46 -0.59
C TYR A 12 -32.03 -19.76 -0.36
N ALA A 13 -31.76 -20.69 0.55
CA ALA A 13 -30.42 -21.14 0.96
C ALA A 13 -29.37 -20.03 1.16
N PRO A 14 -29.65 -18.97 1.95
CA PRO A 14 -28.65 -17.94 2.22
C PRO A 14 -27.40 -18.51 2.92
N ASN A 15 -26.24 -18.05 2.50
CA ASN A 15 -24.92 -18.42 2.96
C ASN A 15 -24.09 -17.16 3.22
N LEU A 16 -23.23 -17.23 4.23
CA LEU A 16 -22.24 -16.22 4.56
C LEU A 16 -20.87 -16.87 4.45
N HIS A 17 -19.98 -16.26 3.69
CA HIS A 17 -18.60 -16.71 3.53
C HIS A 17 -17.64 -15.64 4.06
N LEU A 18 -16.71 -16.02 4.93
CA LEU A 18 -15.56 -15.21 5.32
C LEU A 18 -14.31 -15.75 4.62
N PHE A 19 -13.55 -14.85 4.00
CA PHE A 19 -12.20 -15.12 3.50
C PHE A 19 -11.23 -14.18 4.21
N ALA A 20 -10.52 -14.66 5.25
CA ALA A 20 -9.62 -13.84 6.05
C ALA A 20 -8.16 -14.28 5.90
N PHE A 21 -7.23 -13.32 5.85
CA PHE A 21 -5.82 -13.57 5.56
C PHE A 21 -4.89 -12.88 6.55
N HIS A 22 -3.94 -13.62 7.12
CA HIS A 22 -3.03 -13.12 8.15
C HIS A 22 -1.59 -13.51 7.84
N LEU A 23 -0.67 -12.56 7.88
CA LEU A 23 0.75 -12.80 7.70
C LEU A 23 1.30 -13.64 8.87
N TRP A 24 1.96 -14.76 8.58
CA TRP A 24 2.61 -15.57 9.63
C TRP A 24 4.13 -15.45 9.60
N ARG A 25 4.69 -15.06 8.44
CA ARG A 25 6.13 -14.93 8.23
C ARG A 25 6.50 -13.56 7.67
N GLY A 26 7.49 -12.92 8.29
CA GLY A 26 8.01 -11.62 7.86
C GLY A 26 9.07 -11.70 6.77
N LEU A 27 9.42 -10.53 6.20
CA LEU A 27 10.42 -10.36 5.15
C LEU A 27 11.81 -9.98 5.70
N THR A 28 12.22 -10.55 6.83
CA THR A 28 13.50 -10.21 7.47
C THR A 28 14.68 -11.03 6.93
N GLY A 29 14.44 -11.93 5.97
CA GLY A 29 15.48 -12.80 5.39
C GLY A 29 15.89 -13.96 6.29
N GLU A 30 15.46 -13.98 7.55
CA GLU A 30 15.70 -15.09 8.47
C GLU A 30 14.70 -16.24 8.20
N PRO A 31 15.16 -17.51 8.17
CA PRO A 31 14.31 -18.68 7.98
C PRO A 31 13.11 -18.75 8.93
N ASP A 32 13.32 -18.33 10.18
CA ASP A 32 12.38 -18.52 11.30
C ASP A 32 11.69 -17.24 11.77
N SER A 33 11.78 -16.14 11.01
CA SER A 33 11.17 -14.88 11.43
C SER A 33 9.66 -14.90 11.29
N LEU A 34 9.00 -15.10 12.42
CA LEU A 34 7.54 -15.00 12.54
C LEU A 34 7.09 -13.54 12.46
N ALA A 35 5.91 -13.34 11.88
CA ALA A 35 5.19 -12.08 11.99
C ALA A 35 4.69 -11.87 13.43
N PRO A 36 4.39 -10.63 13.86
CA PRO A 36 3.74 -10.39 15.14
C PRO A 36 2.40 -11.15 15.23
N HIS A 37 2.18 -11.88 16.33
CA HIS A 37 0.95 -12.63 16.62
C HIS A 37 0.49 -13.59 15.49
N PRO A 38 1.35 -14.50 15.00
CA PRO A 38 1.09 -15.27 13.79
C PRO A 38 -0.11 -16.24 13.92
N LYS A 39 -0.50 -16.57 15.16
CA LYS A 39 -1.64 -17.46 15.47
C LYS A 39 -2.97 -16.72 15.65
N GLN A 40 -2.98 -15.38 15.61
CA GLN A 40 -4.17 -14.57 15.88
C GLN A 40 -5.37 -15.01 15.04
N LEU A 41 -5.15 -15.39 13.78
CA LEU A 41 -6.24 -15.81 12.91
C LEU A 41 -6.94 -17.09 13.41
N TRP A 42 -6.21 -18.02 14.03
CA TRP A 42 -6.75 -19.25 14.60
C TRP A 42 -7.51 -19.00 15.89
N GLU A 43 -6.95 -18.15 16.77
CA GLU A 43 -7.61 -17.69 18.00
C GLU A 43 -8.97 -17.04 17.68
N ARG A 44 -9.02 -16.22 16.63
CA ARG A 44 -10.27 -15.61 16.15
C ARG A 44 -11.24 -16.62 15.54
N GLY A 45 -10.72 -17.68 14.91
CA GLY A 45 -11.54 -18.81 14.45
C GLY A 45 -12.27 -19.48 15.62
N ASP A 46 -11.56 -19.75 16.72
CA ASP A 46 -12.16 -20.32 17.93
C ASP A 46 -13.18 -19.38 18.59
N ASP A 47 -12.88 -18.09 18.66
CA ASP A 47 -13.82 -17.08 19.17
C ASP A 47 -15.14 -17.09 18.38
N ILE A 48 -15.06 -17.21 17.04
CA ILE A 48 -16.22 -17.30 16.15
C ILE A 48 -17.00 -18.59 16.40
N LEU A 49 -16.32 -19.75 16.40
CA LEU A 49 -16.95 -21.05 16.63
C LEU A 49 -17.71 -21.07 17.97
N LYS A 50 -17.06 -20.60 19.03
CA LYS A 50 -17.64 -20.49 20.36
C LYS A 50 -18.84 -19.54 20.40
N ALA A 51 -18.76 -18.38 19.76
CA ALA A 51 -19.86 -17.42 19.71
C ALA A 51 -21.09 -17.98 18.96
N LEU A 52 -20.87 -18.91 18.03
CA LEU A 52 -21.91 -19.60 17.28
C LEU A 52 -22.43 -20.88 17.97
N GLY A 53 -21.91 -21.21 19.16
CA GLY A 53 -22.35 -22.36 19.95
C GLY A 53 -21.68 -23.69 19.58
N PHE A 54 -20.63 -23.69 18.75
CA PHE A 54 -19.84 -24.89 18.49
C PHE A 54 -18.87 -25.14 19.65
N ALA A 55 -18.89 -26.35 20.19
CA ALA A 55 -18.10 -26.73 21.37
C ALA A 55 -16.67 -27.19 21.02
N GLU A 56 -16.45 -27.65 19.78
CA GLU A 56 -15.15 -28.17 19.35
C GLU A 56 -14.23 -27.02 18.91
N PRO A 57 -13.06 -26.86 19.55
CA PRO A 57 -12.06 -25.89 19.13
C PRO A 57 -11.35 -26.34 17.84
N LEU A 58 -10.75 -25.39 17.15
CA LEU A 58 -9.93 -25.63 15.98
C LEU A 58 -8.65 -26.38 16.38
N HIS A 59 -8.49 -27.59 15.86
CA HIS A 59 -7.30 -28.40 16.10
C HIS A 59 -6.54 -28.67 14.79
N ILE A 60 -5.41 -28.00 14.63
CA ILE A 60 -4.56 -28.04 13.43
C ILE A 60 -3.07 -28.12 13.83
N PRO A 61 -2.15 -28.56 12.95
CA PRO A 61 -0.73 -28.44 13.21
C PRO A 61 -0.36 -26.98 13.54
N GLY A 62 0.34 -26.77 14.64
CA GLY A 62 0.72 -25.44 15.14
C GLY A 62 -0.37 -24.72 15.95
N TYR A 63 -1.58 -25.27 16.14
CA TYR A 63 -2.61 -24.67 17.00
C TYR A 63 -3.68 -25.68 17.49
N PRO A 64 -4.06 -25.72 18.79
CA PRO A 64 -3.62 -24.84 19.87
C PRO A 64 -2.21 -25.15 20.36
N ASP A 65 -1.77 -26.39 20.18
CA ASP A 65 -0.43 -26.85 20.54
C ASP A 65 0.63 -26.35 19.54
N ASN A 66 1.88 -26.21 19.97
CA ASN A 66 3.01 -25.84 19.09
C ASN A 66 3.55 -27.04 18.29
N SER A 67 2.67 -27.85 17.71
CA SER A 67 3.10 -29.00 16.88
C SER A 67 3.71 -28.54 15.56
N PRO A 68 4.66 -29.29 14.97
CA PRO A 68 5.26 -28.92 13.70
C PRO A 68 4.23 -28.89 12.56
N GLU A 69 4.26 -27.83 11.77
CA GLU A 69 3.43 -27.74 10.57
C GLU A 69 3.97 -28.63 9.44
N PRO A 70 3.10 -29.16 8.56
CA PRO A 70 3.53 -29.87 7.36
C PRO A 70 4.42 -28.97 6.49
N LEU A 71 5.25 -29.54 5.61
CA LEU A 71 6.10 -28.78 4.68
C LEU A 71 5.32 -28.30 3.44
N GLY A 72 5.75 -27.20 2.83
CA GLY A 72 5.25 -26.72 1.54
C GLY A 72 4.68 -25.31 1.56
N ALA A 73 4.75 -24.59 0.44
CA ALA A 73 4.26 -23.22 0.40
C ALA A 73 2.73 -23.13 0.50
N GLN A 74 2.00 -24.09 -0.10
CA GLN A 74 0.54 -24.14 -0.05
C GLN A 74 0.09 -25.45 0.56
N VAL A 75 -0.51 -25.40 1.75
CA VAL A 75 -0.91 -26.60 2.48
C VAL A 75 -2.23 -26.35 3.19
N ASN A 76 -3.10 -27.37 3.20
CA ASN A 76 -4.26 -27.40 4.07
C ASN A 76 -3.82 -27.88 5.46
N LEU A 77 -4.11 -27.09 6.48
CA LEU A 77 -3.67 -27.34 7.85
C LEU A 77 -4.70 -28.18 8.62
N HIS A 78 -5.90 -28.40 8.10
CA HIS A 78 -6.86 -29.26 8.76
C HIS A 78 -6.57 -30.75 8.46
N PRO A 79 -6.46 -31.63 9.48
CA PRO A 79 -6.13 -33.04 9.25
C PRO A 79 -7.13 -33.77 8.35
N GLN A 80 -8.42 -33.41 8.44
CA GLN A 80 -9.50 -33.94 7.60
C GLN A 80 -9.78 -33.08 6.36
N LYS A 81 -8.87 -32.18 5.97
CA LYS A 81 -9.02 -31.15 4.92
C LYS A 81 -10.05 -30.06 5.22
N GLN A 82 -11.03 -30.30 6.08
CA GLN A 82 -12.02 -29.31 6.50
C GLN A 82 -12.61 -29.67 7.85
N LEU A 83 -13.12 -28.67 8.56
CA LEU A 83 -14.01 -28.86 9.70
C LEU A 83 -15.45 -28.64 9.22
N GLU A 84 -16.28 -29.68 9.27
CA GLU A 84 -17.69 -29.57 8.93
C GLU A 84 -18.49 -29.05 10.12
N LEU A 85 -19.40 -28.13 9.85
CA LEU A 85 -20.21 -27.47 10.86
C LEU A 85 -21.67 -27.80 10.59
N THR A 86 -22.32 -28.46 11.55
CA THR A 86 -23.76 -28.72 11.50
C THR A 86 -24.34 -28.44 12.89
N GLY A 87 -25.50 -27.80 12.93
CA GLY A 87 -26.11 -27.46 14.22
C GLY A 87 -27.26 -26.48 14.09
N LYS A 88 -27.51 -25.76 15.18
CA LYS A 88 -28.48 -24.67 15.29
C LYS A 88 -27.78 -23.46 15.89
N LEU A 89 -28.24 -22.26 15.56
CA LEU A 89 -27.75 -21.04 16.21
C LEU A 89 -28.28 -20.96 17.65
N PRO A 90 -27.56 -20.31 18.59
CA PRO A 90 -27.97 -20.21 19.99
C PRO A 90 -29.39 -19.65 20.18
N ASP A 91 -29.79 -18.67 19.36
CA ASP A 91 -31.08 -17.98 19.45
C ASP A 91 -32.07 -18.35 18.32
N SER A 92 -31.87 -19.48 17.65
CA SER A 92 -32.72 -19.88 16.52
C SER A 92 -32.77 -21.38 16.31
N ASP A 93 -33.98 -21.91 16.21
CA ASP A 93 -34.22 -23.32 15.92
C ASP A 93 -33.89 -23.74 14.49
N LEU A 94 -33.64 -22.79 13.59
CA LEU A 94 -33.27 -23.08 12.19
C LEU A 94 -31.94 -23.83 12.13
N PRO A 95 -31.92 -25.03 11.51
CA PRO A 95 -30.66 -25.70 11.23
C PRO A 95 -29.75 -24.89 10.32
N ILE A 96 -28.45 -24.96 10.65
CA ILE A 96 -27.35 -24.39 9.90
C ILE A 96 -26.37 -25.50 9.52
N ALA A 97 -25.74 -25.32 8.36
CA ALA A 97 -24.62 -26.14 7.92
C ALA A 97 -23.50 -25.25 7.40
N GLY A 98 -22.29 -25.78 7.32
CA GLY A 98 -21.14 -25.01 6.88
C GLY A 98 -19.85 -25.80 6.94
N LEU A 99 -18.76 -25.11 6.63
CA LEU A 99 -17.42 -25.66 6.80
C LEU A 99 -16.41 -24.55 7.12
N LEU A 100 -15.29 -24.97 7.69
CA LEU A 100 -14.13 -24.14 7.96
C LEU A 100 -12.90 -24.79 7.32
N LEU A 101 -12.15 -23.99 6.58
CA LEU A 101 -10.90 -24.36 5.92
C LEU A 101 -9.75 -23.53 6.47
N THR A 102 -8.64 -24.21 6.78
CA THR A 102 -7.40 -23.59 7.24
C THR A 102 -6.29 -23.88 6.25
N HIS A 103 -5.70 -22.84 5.68
CA HIS A 103 -4.61 -23.00 4.72
C HIS A 103 -3.41 -22.15 5.08
N ARG A 104 -2.22 -22.69 4.85
CA ARG A 104 -1.02 -21.87 4.63
C ARG A 104 -0.93 -21.55 3.14
N LEU A 105 -0.77 -20.28 2.82
CA LEU A 105 -0.60 -19.70 1.50
C LEU A 105 0.70 -18.88 1.50
N TYR A 106 1.81 -19.54 1.21
CA TYR A 106 3.16 -19.00 1.24
C TYR A 106 3.51 -18.42 2.63
N ASP A 107 3.62 -17.10 2.73
CA ASP A 107 3.96 -16.32 3.92
C ASP A 107 2.74 -15.96 4.79
N SER A 108 1.55 -16.46 4.42
CA SER A 108 0.28 -16.08 5.04
C SER A 108 -0.58 -17.28 5.38
N TYR A 109 -1.38 -17.17 6.43
CA TYR A 109 -2.48 -18.07 6.72
C TYR A 109 -3.78 -17.55 6.12
N SER A 110 -4.68 -18.48 5.82
CA SER A 110 -6.04 -18.23 5.38
C SER A 110 -7.01 -19.01 6.27
N LEU A 111 -7.99 -18.29 6.81
CA LEU A 111 -9.16 -18.83 7.46
C LEU A 111 -10.35 -18.55 6.54
N THR A 112 -10.85 -19.59 5.91
CA THR A 112 -12.06 -19.52 5.09
C THR A 112 -13.17 -20.25 5.82
N PHE A 113 -14.32 -19.62 5.91
CA PHE A 113 -15.44 -20.13 6.67
C PHE A 113 -16.72 -19.87 5.90
N ASN A 114 -17.66 -20.81 5.91
CA ASN A 114 -19.02 -20.49 5.47
C ASN A 114 -20.08 -21.12 6.37
N LEU A 115 -21.19 -20.41 6.54
CA LEU A 115 -22.38 -20.88 7.22
C LEU A 115 -23.63 -20.54 6.41
N ARG A 116 -24.49 -21.52 6.25
CA ARG A 116 -25.69 -21.44 5.44
C ARG A 116 -26.92 -22.03 6.10
N ARG A 117 -28.07 -21.61 5.59
CA ARG A 117 -29.28 -22.42 5.61
C ARG A 117 -29.09 -23.59 4.63
N PRO A 118 -29.21 -24.86 5.07
CA PRO A 118 -29.13 -26.01 4.17
C PRO A 118 -30.18 -25.90 3.07
N GLU A 119 -29.83 -26.29 1.84
CA GLU A 119 -30.79 -26.38 0.73
C GLU A 119 -31.83 -27.48 0.98
N THR A 120 -31.42 -28.57 1.63
CA THR A 120 -32.31 -29.68 1.97
C THR A 120 -32.20 -30.08 3.43
N GLU A 121 -33.31 -30.58 3.99
CA GLU A 121 -33.40 -31.20 5.30
C GLU A 121 -34.13 -32.54 5.15
N ASN A 122 -33.51 -33.64 5.60
CA ASN A 122 -34.05 -35.00 5.44
C ASN A 122 -34.44 -35.35 3.99
N GLY A 123 -33.73 -34.78 3.01
CA GLY A 123 -33.99 -34.98 1.58
C GLY A 123 -35.04 -34.04 0.97
N GLU A 124 -35.69 -33.19 1.77
CA GLU A 124 -36.69 -32.23 1.29
C GLU A 124 -36.11 -30.82 1.17
N LYS A 125 -36.53 -30.06 0.16
CA LYS A 125 -36.11 -28.67 -0.06
C LYS A 125 -36.55 -27.78 1.11
N THR A 126 -35.64 -26.99 1.66
CA THR A 126 -35.96 -26.07 2.76
C THR A 126 -36.75 -24.86 2.27
N ALA A 127 -37.59 -24.31 3.14
CA ALA A 127 -38.33 -23.09 2.85
C ALA A 127 -37.38 -21.87 2.75
N PRO A 128 -37.68 -20.89 1.88
CA PRO A 128 -37.02 -19.59 1.89
C PRO A 128 -37.11 -18.93 3.27
N VAL A 129 -36.06 -18.21 3.64
CA VAL A 129 -35.96 -17.51 4.93
C VAL A 129 -35.78 -16.00 4.71
N PRO A 130 -36.16 -15.14 5.66
CA PRO A 130 -35.95 -13.70 5.52
C PRO A 130 -34.45 -13.36 5.51
N ILE A 131 -34.07 -12.30 4.78
CA ILE A 131 -32.66 -11.83 4.71
C ILE A 131 -32.05 -11.53 6.10
N SER A 132 -32.87 -11.29 7.13
CA SER A 132 -32.44 -11.19 8.53
C SER A 132 -31.69 -12.42 9.05
N PHE A 133 -31.74 -13.55 8.33
CA PHE A 133 -30.91 -14.72 8.62
C PHE A 133 -29.41 -14.38 8.70
N TRP A 134 -28.89 -13.52 7.81
CA TRP A 134 -27.47 -13.10 7.88
C TRP A 134 -27.14 -12.31 9.15
N GLN A 135 -28.10 -11.52 9.67
CA GLN A 135 -27.91 -10.83 10.94
C GLN A 135 -27.78 -11.85 12.09
N LYS A 136 -28.59 -12.92 12.08
CA LYS A 136 -28.49 -14.00 13.08
C LYS A 136 -27.14 -14.71 13.02
N LEU A 137 -26.60 -14.97 11.82
CA LEU A 137 -25.26 -15.54 11.66
C LEU A 137 -24.17 -14.61 12.18
N ASN A 138 -24.25 -13.32 11.86
CA ASN A 138 -23.23 -12.36 12.27
C ASN A 138 -23.31 -12.00 13.77
N THR A 139 -24.44 -12.28 14.42
CA THR A 139 -24.79 -11.95 15.81
C THR A 139 -24.73 -10.44 16.10
N ASP A 140 -25.16 -10.02 17.29
CA ASP A 140 -24.99 -8.62 17.74
C ASP A 140 -23.52 -8.21 17.88
N ARG A 141 -22.60 -9.18 17.93
CA ARG A 141 -21.14 -8.96 18.00
C ARG A 141 -20.51 -8.69 16.64
N LEU A 142 -21.25 -8.82 15.53
CA LEU A 142 -20.75 -8.59 14.18
C LEU A 142 -19.47 -9.40 13.87
N LEU A 143 -19.51 -10.69 14.19
CA LEU A 143 -18.37 -11.62 14.25
C LEU A 143 -17.47 -11.61 13.01
N PHE A 144 -18.05 -11.38 11.84
CA PHE A 144 -17.34 -11.50 10.56
C PHE A 144 -16.82 -10.15 10.04
N LEU A 145 -16.84 -9.09 10.84
CA LEU A 145 -16.31 -7.77 10.47
C LEU A 145 -14.83 -7.60 10.87
N PRO A 146 -14.08 -6.69 10.19
CA PRO A 146 -12.64 -6.54 10.40
C PRO A 146 -12.20 -6.23 11.83
N HIS A 147 -13.03 -5.52 12.61
CA HIS A 147 -12.70 -5.15 13.99
C HIS A 147 -12.68 -6.35 14.96
N VAL A 148 -13.37 -7.45 14.61
CA VAL A 148 -13.37 -8.70 15.38
C VAL A 148 -12.29 -9.64 14.87
N VAL A 149 -12.29 -9.94 13.57
CA VAL A 149 -11.36 -10.90 12.96
C VAL A 149 -9.91 -10.41 12.97
N GLN A 150 -9.69 -9.10 12.83
CA GLN A 150 -8.36 -8.45 12.96
C GLN A 150 -7.26 -9.12 12.14
N SER A 151 -7.61 -9.56 10.93
CA SER A 151 -6.69 -10.15 9.96
C SER A 151 -5.68 -9.09 9.48
N SER A 152 -4.38 -9.40 9.48
CA SER A 152 -3.34 -8.39 9.19
C SER A 152 -3.33 -7.95 7.73
N LEU A 153 -3.67 -8.85 6.80
CA LEU A 153 -3.78 -8.55 5.36
C LEU A 153 -5.20 -8.14 4.95
N GLY A 154 -6.19 -8.38 5.80
CA GLY A 154 -7.59 -8.07 5.54
C GLY A 154 -8.45 -9.30 5.22
N GLN A 155 -9.71 -9.03 4.88
CA GLN A 155 -10.72 -10.03 4.63
C GLN A 155 -11.76 -9.59 3.61
N THR A 156 -12.44 -10.57 3.02
CA THR A 156 -13.64 -10.38 2.20
C THR A 156 -14.80 -11.14 2.85
N LEU A 157 -15.93 -10.47 3.03
CA LEU A 157 -17.20 -11.08 3.39
C LEU A 157 -18.02 -11.26 2.10
N LEU A 158 -18.52 -12.44 1.82
CA LEU A 158 -19.38 -12.71 0.67
C LEU A 158 -20.70 -13.30 1.17
N LEU A 159 -21.82 -12.66 0.83
CA LEU A 159 -23.16 -13.20 1.06
C LEU A 159 -23.66 -13.81 -0.25
N THR A 160 -24.12 -15.05 -0.20
CA THR A 160 -24.75 -15.71 -1.34
C THR A 160 -26.13 -16.20 -0.98
N ALA A 161 -27.06 -16.17 -1.93
CA ALA A 161 -28.39 -16.76 -1.79
C ALA A 161 -29.06 -16.89 -3.16
N PHE A 162 -30.08 -17.73 -3.27
CA PHE A 162 -30.93 -17.77 -4.45
C PHE A 162 -32.00 -16.69 -4.38
N LEU A 163 -32.18 -15.98 -5.50
CA LEU A 163 -33.26 -15.01 -5.66
C LEU A 163 -34.63 -15.72 -5.60
N PRO A 164 -35.65 -15.07 -5.03
CA PRO A 164 -37.03 -15.52 -5.21
C PRO A 164 -37.43 -15.37 -6.68
N GLU A 165 -38.33 -16.25 -7.15
CA GLU A 165 -38.75 -16.31 -8.57
C GLU A 165 -39.19 -14.96 -9.14
N SER A 166 -39.83 -14.10 -8.34
CA SER A 166 -40.27 -12.76 -8.74
C SER A 166 -39.15 -11.76 -9.03
N GLU A 167 -37.92 -12.07 -8.60
CA GLU A 167 -36.75 -11.20 -8.73
C GLU A 167 -35.74 -11.75 -9.74
N THR A 168 -35.89 -13.01 -10.18
CA THR A 168 -34.90 -13.74 -10.99
C THR A 168 -34.61 -13.10 -12.35
N ASP A 169 -35.58 -12.41 -12.95
CA ASP A 169 -35.43 -11.76 -14.26
C ASP A 169 -34.92 -10.31 -14.18
N LYS A 170 -34.78 -9.75 -12.97
CA LYS A 170 -34.35 -8.36 -12.81
C LYS A 170 -32.87 -8.20 -13.15
N SER A 171 -32.51 -7.02 -13.67
CA SER A 171 -31.12 -6.66 -13.88
C SER A 171 -30.45 -6.30 -12.54
N PRO A 172 -29.11 -6.33 -12.46
CA PRO A 172 -28.38 -5.88 -11.27
C PRO A 172 -28.78 -4.47 -10.79
N GLU A 173 -29.03 -3.52 -11.70
CA GLU A 173 -29.45 -2.16 -11.37
C GLU A 173 -30.78 -2.13 -10.62
N ASN A 174 -31.75 -2.95 -11.05
CA ASN A 174 -33.06 -3.07 -10.41
C ASN A 174 -33.02 -3.82 -9.06
N LEU A 175 -31.90 -4.46 -8.74
CA LEU A 175 -31.68 -5.22 -7.50
C LEU A 175 -30.78 -4.47 -6.50
N GLN A 176 -30.39 -3.23 -6.79
CA GLN A 176 -29.52 -2.44 -5.92
C GLN A 176 -30.11 -2.25 -4.51
N ASP A 177 -31.41 -1.97 -4.40
CA ASP A 177 -32.08 -1.83 -3.10
C ASP A 177 -32.14 -3.16 -2.34
N PHE A 178 -32.31 -4.27 -3.05
CA PHE A 178 -32.28 -5.61 -2.49
C PHE A 178 -30.89 -5.90 -1.89
N ALA A 179 -29.82 -5.66 -2.67
CA ALA A 179 -28.44 -5.83 -2.21
C ALA A 179 -28.11 -4.90 -1.02
N GLY A 180 -28.54 -3.64 -1.08
CA GLY A 180 -28.41 -2.69 0.02
C GLY A 180 -29.12 -3.17 1.30
N ASN A 181 -30.28 -3.81 1.17
CA ASN A 181 -30.99 -4.43 2.29
C ASN A 181 -30.27 -5.66 2.86
N CYS A 182 -29.53 -6.41 2.03
CA CYS A 182 -28.67 -7.50 2.50
C CYS A 182 -27.49 -6.97 3.33
N VAL A 183 -26.82 -5.92 2.87
CA VAL A 183 -25.70 -5.29 3.61
C VAL A 183 -26.14 -4.75 4.97
N LYS A 184 -27.37 -4.23 5.08
CA LYS A 184 -27.96 -3.79 6.36
C LYS A 184 -27.98 -4.91 7.42
N GLN A 185 -28.06 -6.17 7.01
CA GLN A 185 -28.13 -7.31 7.94
C GLN A 185 -26.79 -7.61 8.61
N VAL A 186 -25.67 -7.35 7.91
CA VAL A 186 -24.31 -7.62 8.43
C VAL A 186 -23.57 -6.35 8.86
N SER A 187 -24.04 -5.18 8.44
CA SER A 187 -23.53 -3.88 8.84
C SER A 187 -24.70 -2.91 9.15
N PRO A 188 -25.34 -3.09 10.33
CA PRO A 188 -26.57 -2.37 10.67
C PRO A 188 -26.34 -0.86 10.87
N SER A 189 -25.20 -0.48 11.47
CA SER A 189 -24.86 0.92 11.69
C SER A 189 -24.72 1.69 10.38
N HIS A 190 -25.55 2.72 10.18
CA HIS A 190 -25.49 3.56 8.99
C HIS A 190 -24.14 4.26 8.84
N LYS A 191 -23.50 4.67 9.95
CA LYS A 191 -22.21 5.38 9.92
C LYS A 191 -21.07 4.52 9.39
N ASN A 192 -21.15 3.21 9.61
CA ASN A 192 -20.08 2.27 9.27
C ASN A 192 -20.42 1.41 8.05
N ARG A 193 -21.54 1.69 7.37
CA ARG A 193 -21.98 0.91 6.23
C ARG A 193 -21.12 1.27 5.01
N PRO A 194 -20.47 0.29 4.37
CA PRO A 194 -19.69 0.57 3.17
C PRO A 194 -20.61 1.00 2.02
N PRO A 195 -20.21 1.98 1.18
CA PRO A 195 -20.96 2.38 0.00
C PRO A 195 -20.83 1.33 -1.11
N LEU A 196 -21.86 1.24 -1.97
CA LEU A 196 -21.81 0.44 -3.19
C LEU A 196 -20.73 1.02 -4.13
N GLN A 197 -19.79 0.18 -4.57
CA GLN A 197 -18.70 0.56 -5.46
C GLN A 197 -18.94 0.08 -6.88
N GLN A 198 -19.42 -1.15 -7.01
CA GLN A 198 -19.61 -1.79 -8.29
C GLN A 198 -20.79 -2.75 -8.22
N LEU A 199 -21.48 -2.90 -9.34
CA LEU A 199 -22.47 -3.94 -9.57
C LEU A 199 -22.23 -4.53 -10.96
N GLY A 200 -22.70 -5.75 -11.18
CA GLY A 200 -22.59 -6.44 -12.46
C GLY A 200 -23.12 -7.86 -12.37
N GLU A 201 -22.56 -8.74 -13.18
CA GLU A 201 -22.90 -10.16 -13.18
C GLU A 201 -21.66 -11.04 -13.01
N LEU A 202 -21.88 -12.18 -12.35
CA LEU A 202 -20.93 -13.28 -12.22
C LEU A 202 -21.65 -14.56 -12.64
N PHE A 203 -21.18 -15.22 -13.69
CA PHE A 203 -21.83 -16.40 -14.27
C PHE A 203 -23.32 -16.17 -14.61
N GLY A 204 -23.69 -14.94 -15.01
CA GLY A 204 -25.08 -14.54 -15.31
C GLY A 204 -25.95 -14.27 -14.09
N SER A 205 -25.39 -14.27 -12.87
CA SER A 205 -26.10 -13.92 -11.64
C SER A 205 -25.65 -12.54 -11.11
N PRO A 206 -26.57 -11.69 -10.60
CA PRO A 206 -26.24 -10.38 -10.06
C PRO A 206 -25.21 -10.44 -8.93
N ILE A 207 -24.18 -9.58 -9.03
CA ILE A 207 -23.15 -9.41 -8.01
C ILE A 207 -22.94 -7.92 -7.69
N PHE A 208 -22.69 -7.62 -6.42
CA PHE A 208 -22.51 -6.27 -5.90
C PHE A 208 -21.30 -6.21 -4.97
N GLU A 209 -20.47 -5.18 -5.10
CA GLU A 209 -19.33 -4.88 -4.21
C GLU A 209 -19.59 -3.63 -3.40
N PHE A 210 -19.52 -3.77 -2.08
CA PHE A 210 -19.60 -2.67 -1.13
C PHE A 210 -18.26 -2.52 -0.40
N GLY A 211 -17.75 -1.29 -0.40
CA GLY A 211 -16.54 -0.90 0.32
C GLY A 211 -15.27 -1.54 -0.24
N GLY A 212 -14.42 -2.06 0.63
CA GLY A 212 -13.14 -2.66 0.25
C GLY A 212 -12.10 -1.68 -0.30
N GLN A 213 -12.30 -0.38 -0.08
CA GLN A 213 -11.38 0.70 -0.44
C GLN A 213 -10.46 1.08 0.71
N VAL A 214 -9.29 1.61 0.36
CA VAL A 214 -8.40 2.29 1.31
C VAL A 214 -8.85 3.75 1.43
N LEU A 215 -9.31 4.13 2.62
CA LEU A 215 -9.63 5.50 2.97
C LEU A 215 -8.38 6.17 3.52
N GLU A 216 -8.03 7.28 2.90
CA GLU A 216 -7.01 8.18 3.41
C GLU A 216 -7.69 9.13 4.40
N ALA A 217 -7.21 9.10 5.64
CA ALA A 217 -7.51 10.17 6.57
C ALA A 217 -6.57 11.36 6.30
N ASN A 218 -6.84 12.51 6.93
CA ASN A 218 -5.95 13.67 6.90
C ASN A 218 -4.51 13.27 7.32
N LEU A 219 -3.51 14.12 7.05
CA LEU A 219 -2.06 13.88 7.27
C LEU A 219 -1.62 13.39 8.68
N GLY A 220 -2.53 13.21 9.64
CA GLY A 220 -2.27 12.74 11.01
C GLY A 220 -2.92 11.42 11.43
N GLU A 221 -3.68 10.73 10.56
CA GLU A 221 -4.40 9.49 10.91
C GLU A 221 -4.00 8.33 10.00
N GLU A 222 -3.94 7.11 10.55
CA GLU A 222 -3.61 5.92 9.76
C GLU A 222 -4.68 5.63 8.71
N ALA A 223 -4.25 5.23 7.51
CA ALA A 223 -5.17 4.83 6.46
C ALA A 223 -5.98 3.61 6.89
N GLN A 224 -7.30 3.71 6.74
CA GLN A 224 -8.23 2.65 7.11
C GLN A 224 -8.70 1.92 5.86
N VAL A 225 -8.99 0.62 5.99
CA VAL A 225 -9.61 -0.16 4.92
C VAL A 225 -11.08 -0.34 5.29
N GLN A 226 -11.99 0.09 4.41
CA GLN A 226 -13.41 -0.18 4.60
C GLN A 226 -13.66 -1.70 4.57
N PRO A 227 -14.64 -2.20 5.35
CA PRO A 227 -15.11 -3.57 5.18
C PRO A 227 -15.43 -3.86 3.71
N HIS A 228 -14.95 -5.00 3.23
CA HIS A 228 -15.18 -5.45 1.86
C HIS A 228 -16.28 -6.51 1.88
N ILE A 229 -17.46 -6.16 1.35
CA ILE A 229 -18.64 -7.01 1.36
C ILE A 229 -19.12 -7.22 -0.07
N LEU A 230 -19.18 -8.46 -0.50
CA LEU A 230 -19.76 -8.89 -1.77
C LEU A 230 -21.12 -9.52 -1.54
N ILE A 231 -22.07 -9.27 -2.44
CA ILE A 231 -23.38 -9.92 -2.48
C ILE A 231 -23.52 -10.59 -3.83
N LEU A 232 -23.68 -11.92 -3.88
CA LEU A 232 -23.91 -12.69 -5.10
C LEU A 232 -25.25 -13.40 -5.01
N LEU A 233 -26.20 -13.03 -5.87
CA LEU A 233 -27.57 -13.53 -5.81
C LEU A 233 -27.83 -14.47 -6.99
N PHE A 234 -27.89 -15.77 -6.72
CA PHE A 234 -28.04 -16.79 -7.75
C PHE A 234 -29.43 -16.75 -8.38
N ARG A 235 -29.48 -16.67 -9.72
CA ARG A 235 -30.73 -16.82 -10.48
C ARG A 235 -31.18 -18.28 -10.58
N ALA A 236 -30.24 -19.22 -10.52
CA ALA A 236 -30.46 -20.66 -10.71
C ALA A 236 -29.31 -21.47 -10.09
N GLU A 237 -29.42 -22.80 -10.12
CA GLU A 237 -28.42 -23.73 -9.57
C GLU A 237 -27.06 -23.64 -10.28
N LEU A 238 -27.05 -23.56 -11.61
CA LEU A 238 -25.80 -23.61 -12.39
C LEU A 238 -24.76 -22.54 -12.00
N PRO A 239 -25.11 -21.24 -11.80
CA PRO A 239 -24.19 -20.26 -11.23
C PRO A 239 -23.65 -20.61 -9.84
N SER A 240 -24.45 -21.23 -8.97
CA SER A 240 -24.05 -21.70 -7.65
C SER A 240 -23.05 -22.84 -7.76
N GLU A 241 -23.32 -23.84 -8.60
CA GLU A 241 -22.42 -24.96 -8.88
C GLU A 241 -21.06 -24.47 -9.39
N LYS A 242 -21.05 -23.55 -10.37
CA LYS A 242 -19.81 -22.93 -10.87
C LYS A 242 -19.02 -22.23 -9.75
N PHE A 243 -19.69 -21.54 -8.84
CA PHE A 243 -19.02 -20.90 -7.71
C PHE A 243 -18.40 -21.94 -6.75
N VAL A 244 -19.13 -23.00 -6.44
CA VAL A 244 -18.67 -24.10 -5.56
C VAL A 244 -17.48 -24.84 -6.18
N ASP A 245 -17.53 -25.17 -7.47
CA ASP A 245 -16.49 -25.94 -8.14
C ASP A 245 -15.17 -25.19 -8.35
N ALA A 246 -15.22 -23.85 -8.30
CA ALA A 246 -14.06 -22.95 -8.34
C ALA A 246 -13.75 -22.30 -6.99
N TYR A 247 -14.31 -22.81 -5.88
CA TYR A 247 -14.22 -22.15 -4.57
C TYR A 247 -12.77 -21.96 -4.10
N ARG A 248 -11.88 -22.92 -4.41
CA ARG A 248 -10.45 -22.84 -4.06
C ARG A 248 -9.76 -21.69 -4.80
N GLU A 249 -10.08 -21.49 -6.07
CA GLU A 249 -9.54 -20.43 -6.89
C GLU A 249 -10.06 -19.06 -6.44
N PHE A 250 -11.30 -18.96 -5.94
CA PHE A 250 -11.81 -17.75 -5.29
C PHE A 250 -11.06 -17.41 -4.00
N ILE A 251 -10.67 -18.40 -3.18
CA ILE A 251 -9.80 -18.14 -2.01
C ILE A 251 -8.49 -17.46 -2.46
N ASN A 252 -7.85 -17.97 -3.51
CA ASN A 252 -6.63 -17.38 -4.05
C ASN A 252 -6.87 -15.97 -4.62
N LEU A 253 -7.98 -15.77 -5.32
CA LEU A 253 -8.37 -14.48 -5.87
C LEU A 253 -8.47 -13.43 -4.76
N PHE A 254 -9.22 -13.72 -3.69
CA PHE A 254 -9.36 -12.80 -2.56
C PHE A 254 -8.07 -12.66 -1.75
N TYR A 255 -7.24 -13.69 -1.67
CA TYR A 255 -5.92 -13.61 -1.04
C TYR A 255 -5.05 -12.55 -1.72
N TYR A 256 -4.90 -12.63 -3.05
CA TYR A 256 -4.07 -11.70 -3.79
C TYR A 256 -4.66 -10.28 -3.83
N ARG A 257 -5.99 -10.13 -3.89
CA ARG A 257 -6.66 -8.83 -3.72
C ARG A 257 -6.28 -8.19 -2.39
N ASN A 258 -6.38 -8.93 -1.29
CA ASN A 258 -6.09 -8.42 0.06
C ASN A 258 -4.59 -8.09 0.24
N LYS A 259 -3.68 -8.87 -0.35
CA LYS A 259 -2.25 -8.51 -0.40
C LYS A 259 -2.01 -7.16 -1.09
N VAL A 260 -2.64 -6.92 -2.23
CA VAL A 260 -2.56 -5.62 -2.95
C VAL A 260 -3.10 -4.49 -2.09
N ILE A 261 -4.28 -4.66 -1.49
CA ILE A 261 -4.92 -3.64 -0.63
C ILE A 261 -4.07 -3.34 0.60
N SER A 262 -3.54 -4.37 1.28
CA SER A 262 -2.69 -4.21 2.46
C SER A 262 -1.39 -3.49 2.12
N ALA A 263 -0.74 -3.85 1.01
CA ALA A 263 0.47 -3.16 0.55
C ALA A 263 0.19 -1.70 0.17
N TYR A 264 -0.96 -1.42 -0.45
CA TYR A 264 -1.36 -0.04 -0.74
C TYR A 264 -1.63 0.76 0.53
N ARG A 265 -2.34 0.19 1.52
CA ARG A 265 -2.54 0.81 2.85
C ARG A 265 -1.20 1.18 3.49
N GLU A 266 -0.23 0.26 3.46
CA GLU A 266 1.12 0.52 3.99
C GLU A 266 1.78 1.72 3.31
N THR A 267 1.62 1.87 1.98
CA THR A 267 2.17 3.05 1.29
C THR A 267 1.57 4.36 1.76
N ARG A 268 0.32 4.38 2.23
CA ARG A 268 -0.31 5.60 2.76
C ARG A 268 0.34 6.01 4.08
N THR A 269 0.62 5.04 4.95
CA THR A 269 1.38 5.26 6.19
C THR A 269 2.82 5.70 5.88
N LEU A 270 3.45 5.10 4.89
CA LEU A 270 4.79 5.51 4.45
C LEU A 270 4.77 6.94 3.90
N TYR A 271 3.74 7.34 3.15
CA TYR A 271 3.59 8.70 2.61
C TYR A 271 3.68 9.75 3.70
N GLN A 272 2.87 9.59 4.74
CA GLN A 272 2.82 10.53 5.86
C GLN A 272 4.17 10.67 6.55
N LYS A 273 4.86 9.54 6.80
CA LYS A 273 6.19 9.52 7.41
C LYS A 273 7.22 10.20 6.52
N THR A 274 7.24 9.87 5.22
CA THR A 274 8.18 10.46 4.25
C THR A 274 7.96 11.95 4.10
N TYR A 275 6.70 12.38 4.02
CA TYR A 275 6.33 13.79 3.90
C TYR A 275 6.74 14.58 5.15
N SER A 276 6.49 14.07 6.36
CA SER A 276 6.92 14.73 7.60
C SER A 276 8.43 14.93 7.63
N ILE A 277 9.21 13.88 7.35
CA ILE A 277 10.68 13.95 7.32
C ILE A 277 11.16 14.94 6.27
N TYR A 278 10.57 14.92 5.08
CA TYR A 278 10.88 15.85 4.01
C TYR A 278 10.64 17.30 4.43
N THR A 279 9.48 17.61 5.02
CA THR A 279 9.17 18.99 5.47
C THR A 279 10.09 19.46 6.59
N ASP A 280 10.49 18.58 7.50
CA ASP A 280 11.43 18.91 8.57
C ASP A 280 12.84 19.18 8.02
N LEU A 281 13.23 18.43 6.99
CA LEU A 281 14.47 18.66 6.27
C LEU A 281 14.43 20.03 5.58
N GLU A 282 13.39 20.32 4.81
CA GLU A 282 13.25 21.58 4.08
C GLU A 282 13.29 22.80 5.01
N LYS A 283 12.59 22.73 6.16
CA LYS A 283 12.63 23.78 7.19
C LYS A 283 14.04 24.02 7.73
N LYS A 284 14.80 22.96 8.02
CA LYS A 284 16.18 23.07 8.52
C LYS A 284 17.11 23.68 7.48
N VAL A 285 17.00 23.26 6.22
CA VAL A 285 17.77 23.83 5.10
C VAL A 285 17.46 25.32 4.94
N LYS A 286 16.18 25.70 5.04
CA LYS A 286 15.75 27.09 4.93
C LYS A 286 16.25 27.95 6.10
N SER A 287 16.17 27.48 7.34
CA SER A 287 16.69 28.25 8.49
C SER A 287 18.21 28.44 8.37
N PHE A 288 18.92 27.39 7.95
CA PHE A 288 20.35 27.46 7.71
C PHE A 288 20.72 28.49 6.62
N LYS A 289 20.01 28.50 5.48
CA LYS A 289 20.24 29.51 4.43
C LYS A 289 20.08 30.94 4.98
N GLN A 290 19.07 31.16 5.81
CA GLN A 290 18.84 32.47 6.43
C GLN A 290 19.94 32.87 7.43
N GLU A 291 20.51 31.93 8.17
CA GLU A 291 21.65 32.18 9.06
C GLU A 291 22.91 32.55 8.27
N LEU A 292 23.22 31.82 7.20
CA LEU A 292 24.34 32.16 6.32
C LEU A 292 24.18 33.56 5.69
N GLU A 293 22.98 33.91 5.23
CA GLU A 293 22.75 35.21 4.62
C GLU A 293 22.91 36.36 5.61
N LYS A 294 22.53 36.17 6.88
CA LYS A 294 22.76 37.14 7.96
C LYS A 294 24.25 37.33 8.27
N ASN A 295 25.05 36.28 8.09
CA ASN A 295 26.48 36.27 8.40
C ASN A 295 27.39 36.67 7.23
N LYS A 296 26.84 37.10 6.07
CA LYS A 296 27.61 37.53 4.87
C LYS A 296 28.66 38.62 5.11
N THR A 297 28.57 39.37 6.21
CA THR A 297 29.51 40.44 6.58
C THR A 297 30.68 39.98 7.46
N ARG A 298 30.74 38.71 7.87
CA ARG A 298 31.84 38.17 8.68
C ARG A 298 32.77 37.28 7.84
N LEU A 299 34.09 37.53 7.98
CA LEU A 299 35.16 36.80 7.27
C LEU A 299 35.41 35.37 7.77
N ALA A 300 34.87 34.99 8.93
CA ALA A 300 35.04 33.66 9.52
C ALA A 300 33.87 33.33 10.48
N LEU A 301 33.47 32.06 10.51
CA LEU A 301 32.51 31.54 11.49
C LEU A 301 33.16 31.44 12.89
N SER A 302 32.35 31.58 13.95
CA SER A 302 32.76 31.32 15.33
C SER A 302 32.87 29.80 15.63
N GLN A 303 33.37 29.42 16.80
CA GLN A 303 33.42 28.01 17.25
C GLN A 303 32.04 27.45 17.54
N GLU A 304 31.15 28.27 18.09
CA GLU A 304 29.76 27.91 18.37
C GLU A 304 29.00 27.65 17.06
N GLU A 305 29.10 28.56 16.08
CA GLU A 305 28.47 28.39 14.76
C GLU A 305 28.99 27.16 14.00
N LEU A 306 30.30 26.85 14.12
CA LEU A 306 30.87 25.65 13.52
C LEU A 306 30.34 24.37 14.18
N GLU A 307 30.15 24.38 15.50
CA GLU A 307 29.60 23.24 16.21
C GLU A 307 28.12 23.05 15.89
N ASP A 308 27.35 24.12 15.78
CA ASP A 308 25.97 24.09 15.30
C ASP A 308 25.87 23.50 13.89
N LEU A 309 26.79 23.86 12.97
CA LEU A 309 26.84 23.27 11.64
C LEU A 309 27.08 21.76 11.65
N LYS A 310 27.98 21.27 12.51
CA LYS A 310 28.20 19.84 12.69
C LYS A 310 26.95 19.14 13.25
N GLN A 311 26.23 19.78 14.17
CA GLN A 311 24.98 19.23 14.71
C GLN A 311 23.87 19.17 13.64
N VAL A 312 23.76 20.21 12.80
CA VAL A 312 22.85 20.20 11.64
C VAL A 312 23.24 19.07 10.67
N LEU A 313 24.52 18.92 10.35
CA LEU A 313 25.02 17.88 9.43
C LEU A 313 24.78 16.47 9.97
N LYS A 314 24.96 16.24 11.28
CA LYS A 314 24.62 14.96 11.93
C LYS A 314 23.13 14.65 11.83
N LYS A 315 22.27 15.64 12.09
CA LYS A 315 20.81 15.49 11.96
C LYS A 315 20.40 15.21 10.51
N LEU A 316 20.99 15.91 9.54
CA LEU A 316 20.70 15.68 8.12
C LEU A 316 21.13 14.29 7.65
N ALA A 317 22.30 13.79 8.09
CA ALA A 317 22.74 12.44 7.76
C ALA A 317 21.82 11.34 8.33
N GLN A 318 21.28 11.54 9.53
CA GLN A 318 20.28 10.63 10.11
C GLN A 318 18.96 10.66 9.33
N LEU A 319 18.49 11.86 8.96
CA LEU A 319 17.26 12.03 8.16
C LEU A 319 17.42 11.42 6.77
N ASP A 320 18.58 11.56 6.13
CA ASP A 320 18.86 10.99 4.81
C ASP A 320 18.81 9.45 4.82
N LEU A 321 19.44 8.81 5.82
CA LEU A 321 19.36 7.36 5.97
C LEU A 321 17.92 6.88 6.19
N GLU A 322 17.16 7.60 7.02
CA GLU A 322 15.76 7.27 7.27
C GLU A 322 14.90 7.48 6.01
N TYR A 323 15.15 8.54 5.26
CA TYR A 323 14.50 8.85 4.00
C TYR A 323 14.77 7.79 2.94
N ALA A 324 16.03 7.38 2.77
CA ALA A 324 16.42 6.28 1.88
C ALA A 324 15.73 4.95 2.26
N ARG A 325 15.60 4.68 3.56
CA ARG A 325 14.85 3.52 4.07
C ARG A 325 13.37 3.59 3.68
N LEU A 326 12.74 4.76 3.84
CA LEU A 326 11.33 4.95 3.47
C LEU A 326 11.11 4.80 1.96
N LEU A 327 11.97 5.37 1.12
CA LEU A 327 11.91 5.19 -0.32
C LEU A 327 12.08 3.73 -0.74
N ARG A 328 12.96 2.99 -0.07
CA ARG A 328 13.12 1.54 -0.29
C ARG A 328 11.86 0.78 0.07
N ASN A 329 11.23 1.08 1.20
CA ASN A 329 9.98 0.44 1.63
C ASN A 329 8.85 0.73 0.64
N TYR A 330 8.76 1.96 0.14
CA TYR A 330 7.84 2.34 -0.93
C TYR A 330 7.99 1.49 -2.21
N LYS A 331 9.24 1.34 -2.68
CA LYS A 331 9.55 0.48 -3.83
C LYS A 331 9.15 -0.98 -3.56
N HIS A 332 9.38 -1.46 -2.34
CA HIS A 332 8.99 -2.80 -1.93
C HIS A 332 7.46 -3.01 -1.96
N SER A 333 6.68 -2.08 -1.42
CA SER A 333 5.22 -2.13 -1.49
C SER A 333 4.71 -2.06 -2.93
N ARG A 334 5.31 -1.22 -3.80
CA ARG A 334 4.97 -1.18 -5.23
C ARG A 334 5.20 -2.54 -5.92
N ASN A 335 6.34 -3.17 -5.65
CA ASN A 335 6.65 -4.49 -6.20
C ASN A 335 5.68 -5.56 -5.67
N THR A 336 5.33 -5.49 -4.38
CA THR A 336 4.34 -6.37 -3.76
C THR A 336 2.98 -6.23 -4.44
N ILE A 337 2.54 -5.00 -4.73
CA ILE A 337 1.31 -4.76 -5.50
C ILE A 337 1.44 -5.41 -6.87
N ALA A 338 2.46 -5.08 -7.67
CA ALA A 338 2.62 -5.59 -9.04
C ALA A 338 2.61 -7.14 -9.11
N ILE A 339 3.33 -7.81 -8.21
CA ILE A 339 3.38 -9.29 -8.13
C ILE A 339 1.99 -9.84 -7.82
N ASN A 340 1.32 -9.30 -6.81
CA ASN A 340 0.01 -9.81 -6.40
C ASN A 340 -1.10 -9.44 -7.40
N THR A 341 -1.00 -8.34 -8.13
CA THR A 341 -1.87 -8.04 -9.28
C THR A 341 -1.73 -9.11 -10.36
N LYS A 342 -0.49 -9.53 -10.68
CA LYS A 342 -0.27 -10.59 -11.66
C LYS A 342 -0.82 -11.93 -11.16
N ASN A 343 -0.59 -12.27 -9.89
CA ASN A 343 -1.14 -13.49 -9.29
C ASN A 343 -2.67 -13.49 -9.23
N TYR A 344 -3.29 -12.33 -9.01
CA TYR A 344 -4.73 -12.15 -9.08
C TYR A 344 -5.27 -12.43 -10.49
N GLN A 345 -4.63 -11.88 -11.54
CA GLN A 345 -4.98 -12.17 -12.93
C GLN A 345 -4.84 -13.66 -13.27
N VAL A 346 -3.76 -14.30 -12.83
CA VAL A 346 -3.56 -15.75 -12.99
C VAL A 346 -4.65 -16.54 -12.26
N SER A 347 -5.14 -16.05 -11.11
CA SER A 347 -6.23 -16.70 -10.38
C SER A 347 -7.56 -16.61 -11.14
N LEU A 348 -7.84 -15.51 -11.85
CA LEU A 348 -9.00 -15.41 -12.74
C LEU A 348 -8.92 -16.42 -13.89
N GLU A 349 -7.75 -16.56 -14.51
CA GLU A 349 -7.51 -17.57 -15.55
C GLU A 349 -7.69 -19.00 -14.99
N ALA A 350 -7.24 -19.24 -13.75
CA ALA A 350 -7.41 -20.51 -13.06
C ALA A 350 -8.88 -20.85 -12.81
N ILE A 351 -9.73 -19.89 -12.44
CA ILE A 351 -11.18 -20.08 -12.30
C ILE A 351 -11.78 -20.56 -13.64
N VAL A 352 -11.49 -19.85 -14.74
CA VAL A 352 -11.99 -20.23 -16.07
C VAL A 352 -11.52 -21.62 -16.46
N LYS A 353 -10.23 -21.93 -16.23
CA LYS A 353 -9.66 -23.23 -16.54
C LYS A 353 -10.33 -24.34 -15.74
N ARG A 354 -10.45 -24.16 -14.42
CA ARG A 354 -11.08 -25.11 -13.50
C ARG A 354 -12.50 -25.44 -13.94
N LEU A 355 -13.29 -24.43 -14.30
CA LEU A 355 -14.67 -24.62 -14.73
C LEU A 355 -14.78 -25.32 -16.08
N LYS A 356 -13.88 -25.04 -17.03
CA LYS A 356 -13.80 -25.79 -18.30
C LYS A 356 -13.44 -27.25 -18.07
N GLU A 357 -12.53 -27.54 -17.13
CA GLU A 357 -12.17 -28.91 -16.75
C GLU A 357 -13.35 -29.67 -16.11
N GLN A 358 -14.27 -28.97 -15.43
CA GLN A 358 -15.55 -29.53 -14.95
C GLN A 358 -16.64 -29.65 -16.04
N GLY A 359 -16.34 -29.24 -17.29
CA GLY A 359 -17.27 -29.34 -18.41
C GLY A 359 -18.25 -28.17 -18.54
N TYR A 360 -18.09 -27.09 -17.77
CA TYR A 360 -18.94 -25.92 -17.89
C TYR A 360 -18.66 -25.09 -19.14
N GLY A 361 -19.74 -24.62 -19.78
CA GLY A 361 -19.67 -23.49 -20.70
C GLY A 361 -19.37 -22.21 -19.93
N VAL A 362 -18.11 -21.76 -19.98
CA VAL A 362 -17.65 -20.52 -19.35
C VAL A 362 -16.75 -19.77 -20.33
N LYS A 363 -16.95 -18.46 -20.41
CA LYS A 363 -16.09 -17.56 -21.16
C LYS A 363 -15.32 -16.68 -20.20
N PRO A 364 -14.15 -16.13 -20.59
CA PRO A 364 -13.43 -15.20 -19.74
C PRO A 364 -14.37 -14.12 -19.19
N GLU A 365 -15.15 -13.47 -20.06
CA GLU A 365 -16.03 -12.31 -19.78
C GLU A 365 -17.00 -12.53 -18.62
N ASP A 366 -17.35 -13.79 -18.31
CA ASP A 366 -18.17 -14.15 -17.14
C ASP A 366 -17.53 -13.73 -15.79
N LEU A 367 -16.25 -13.35 -15.79
CA LEU A 367 -15.48 -12.84 -14.65
C LEU A 367 -15.12 -11.34 -14.76
N ASP A 368 -15.72 -10.58 -15.68
CA ASP A 368 -15.36 -9.17 -15.91
C ASP A 368 -15.52 -8.31 -14.65
N PHE A 369 -16.54 -8.58 -13.83
CA PHE A 369 -16.72 -7.95 -12.53
C PHE A 369 -15.44 -7.94 -11.67
N PHE A 370 -14.67 -9.04 -11.68
CA PHE A 370 -13.43 -9.12 -10.92
C PHE A 370 -12.21 -8.57 -11.67
N ARG A 371 -12.27 -8.44 -13.00
CA ARG A 371 -11.14 -7.89 -13.78
C ARG A 371 -10.88 -6.43 -13.50
N ASP A 372 -11.93 -5.66 -13.21
CA ASP A 372 -11.83 -4.22 -12.95
C ASP A 372 -10.87 -3.88 -11.81
N PHE A 373 -10.80 -4.73 -10.77
CA PHE A 373 -9.83 -4.55 -9.70
C PHE A 373 -8.39 -4.52 -10.22
N ALA A 374 -8.02 -5.44 -11.13
CA ALA A 374 -6.66 -5.52 -11.64
C ALA A 374 -6.36 -4.43 -12.68
N SER A 375 -7.31 -4.16 -13.59
CA SER A 375 -7.12 -3.22 -14.70
C SER A 375 -7.27 -1.76 -14.28
N GLN A 376 -8.10 -1.46 -13.28
CA GLN A 376 -8.41 -0.10 -12.86
C GLN A 376 -7.81 0.19 -11.48
N THR A 377 -8.31 -0.46 -10.43
CA THR A 377 -7.95 -0.13 -9.04
C THR A 377 -6.46 -0.35 -8.76
N SER A 378 -5.96 -1.53 -9.09
CA SER A 378 -4.57 -1.88 -8.85
C SER A 378 -3.60 -1.15 -9.78
N ALA A 379 -4.02 -0.80 -10.99
CA ALA A 379 -3.23 0.02 -11.91
C ALA A 379 -3.09 1.45 -11.35
N TYR A 380 -4.19 2.04 -10.89
CA TYR A 380 -4.20 3.35 -10.23
C TYR A 380 -3.24 3.41 -9.04
N PHE A 381 -3.25 2.38 -8.17
CA PHE A 381 -2.31 2.32 -7.04
C PHE A 381 -0.86 2.37 -7.48
N GLN A 382 -0.49 1.62 -8.53
CA GLN A 382 0.88 1.59 -9.04
C GLN A 382 1.31 2.92 -9.66
N THR A 383 0.42 3.57 -10.43
CA THR A 383 0.66 4.90 -10.99
C THR A 383 0.89 5.91 -9.88
N ARG A 384 -0.04 5.97 -8.91
CA ARG A 384 0.05 6.91 -7.79
C ARG A 384 1.33 6.73 -6.98
N ILE A 385 1.70 5.50 -6.65
CA ILE A 385 2.96 5.23 -5.93
C ILE A 385 4.17 5.66 -6.75
N SER A 386 4.12 5.51 -8.09
CA SER A 386 5.21 5.92 -8.96
C SER A 386 5.34 7.44 -9.03
N ASP A 387 4.24 8.17 -9.10
CA ASP A 387 4.22 9.63 -9.07
C ASP A 387 4.74 10.16 -7.72
N GLU A 388 4.31 9.57 -6.61
CA GLU A 388 4.79 9.92 -5.26
C GLU A 388 6.29 9.64 -5.10
N LEU A 389 6.77 8.50 -5.60
CA LEU A 389 8.20 8.17 -5.61
C LEU A 389 9.00 9.19 -6.41
N ASN A 390 8.51 9.60 -7.58
CA ASN A 390 9.17 10.61 -8.41
C ASN A 390 9.24 11.96 -7.69
N TYR A 391 8.13 12.41 -7.10
CA TYR A 391 8.08 13.64 -6.30
C TYR A 391 9.08 13.63 -5.14
N PHE A 392 9.12 12.53 -4.37
CA PHE A 392 10.05 12.41 -3.26
C PHE A 392 11.51 12.36 -3.73
N VAL A 393 11.82 11.58 -4.77
CA VAL A 393 13.19 11.55 -5.34
C VAL A 393 13.65 12.92 -5.82
N GLU A 394 12.78 13.69 -6.50
CA GLU A 394 13.10 15.05 -6.93
C GLU A 394 13.31 16.01 -5.76
N GLY A 395 12.45 15.93 -4.73
CA GLY A 395 12.58 16.69 -3.48
C GLY A 395 13.89 16.40 -2.71
N SER A 396 14.37 15.16 -2.74
CA SER A 396 15.65 14.75 -2.12
C SER A 396 16.85 15.52 -2.68
N SER A 397 16.82 15.90 -3.96
CA SER A 397 17.95 16.56 -4.61
C SER A 397 18.30 17.92 -4.00
N LEU A 398 17.34 18.61 -3.36
CA LEU A 398 17.58 19.86 -2.65
C LEU A 398 18.25 19.62 -1.30
N ALA A 399 17.85 18.55 -0.60
CA ALA A 399 18.45 18.10 0.64
C ALA A 399 19.94 17.75 0.46
N ASP A 400 20.23 16.95 -0.58
CA ASP A 400 21.58 16.48 -0.89
C ASP A 400 22.53 17.65 -1.18
N LYS A 401 22.04 18.63 -1.96
CA LYS A 401 22.78 19.87 -2.26
C LYS A 401 23.05 20.69 -1.01
N ALA A 402 22.08 20.78 -0.08
CA ALA A 402 22.27 21.48 1.18
C ALA A 402 23.29 20.77 2.09
N VAL A 403 23.23 19.45 2.19
CA VAL A 403 24.19 18.63 2.95
C VAL A 403 25.62 18.81 2.40
N ALA A 404 25.79 18.73 1.08
CA ALA A 404 27.09 18.93 0.43
C ALA A 404 27.64 20.34 0.69
N SER A 405 26.77 21.37 0.64
CA SER A 405 27.14 22.75 0.93
C SER A 405 27.60 22.94 2.38
N ILE A 406 26.84 22.41 3.36
CA ILE A 406 27.21 22.48 4.78
C ILE A 406 28.54 21.76 5.03
N ARG A 407 28.73 20.57 4.43
CA ARG A 407 29.98 19.81 4.56
C ARG A 407 31.17 20.63 4.04
N GLY A 408 31.03 21.24 2.86
CA GLY A 408 32.06 22.10 2.30
C GLY A 408 32.39 23.29 3.20
N ILE A 409 31.39 23.96 3.79
CA ILE A 409 31.60 25.09 4.72
C ILE A 409 32.37 24.62 5.97
N VAL A 410 31.97 23.49 6.57
CA VAL A 410 32.62 22.93 7.78
C VAL A 410 34.07 22.56 7.49
N GLU A 411 34.35 21.87 6.38
CA GLU A 411 35.70 21.45 6.00
C GLU A 411 36.62 22.67 5.73
N ILE A 412 36.11 23.71 5.05
CA ILE A 412 36.85 24.94 4.79
C ILE A 412 37.20 25.67 6.10
N GLU A 413 36.22 25.85 6.99
CA GLU A 413 36.42 26.53 8.27
C GLU A 413 37.38 25.79 9.20
N GLN A 414 37.27 24.46 9.28
CA GLN A 414 38.20 23.64 10.05
C GLN A 414 39.61 23.76 9.49
N THR A 415 39.78 23.60 8.17
CA THR A 415 41.09 23.73 7.52
C THR A 415 41.70 25.13 7.75
N GLN A 416 40.90 26.19 7.69
CA GLN A 416 41.38 27.55 7.97
C GLN A 416 41.77 27.74 9.43
N ARG A 417 41.03 27.16 10.38
CA ARG A 417 41.36 27.22 11.81
C ARG A 417 42.62 26.42 12.12
N ASP A 418 42.74 25.22 11.60
CA ASP A 418 43.93 24.39 11.76
C ASP A 418 45.16 25.13 11.21
N ARG A 419 45.05 25.74 10.02
CA ARG A 419 46.10 26.62 9.47
C ARG A 419 46.36 27.85 10.33
N ARG A 420 45.33 28.50 10.92
CA ARG A 420 45.53 29.65 11.83
C ARG A 420 46.20 29.22 13.13
N LEU A 421 45.87 28.04 13.67
CA LEU A 421 46.50 27.47 14.86
C LEU A 421 47.94 27.04 14.58
N GLU A 422 48.20 26.46 13.41
CA GLU A 422 49.55 26.15 12.91
C GLU A 422 50.36 27.43 12.68
N GLN A 423 49.76 28.47 12.07
CA GLN A 423 50.37 29.79 11.87
C GLN A 423 50.57 30.58 13.18
N GLN A 424 49.73 30.36 14.19
CA GLN A 424 49.93 30.92 15.54
C GLN A 424 51.03 30.19 16.32
N ASN A 425 51.31 28.92 15.98
CA ASN A 425 52.40 28.13 16.57
C ASN A 425 53.75 28.27 15.86
N GLN A 426 53.82 28.87 14.66
CA GLN A 426 55.08 29.18 13.98
C GLN A 426 55.02 30.54 13.28
N GLN A 427 55.72 31.53 13.85
CA GLN A 427 56.00 32.79 13.17
C GLN A 427 56.92 32.55 11.97
N LEU A 428 56.37 32.46 10.75
CA LEU A 428 56.83 33.14 9.52
C LEU A 428 56.10 32.64 8.25
N GLN A 429 55.47 33.60 7.56
CA GLN A 429 55.14 33.79 6.13
C GLN A 429 55.76 32.78 5.11
N ASP A 430 55.13 32.39 3.98
CA ASP A 430 54.10 33.01 3.14
C ASP A 430 53.50 31.99 2.13
N GLN A 431 52.32 32.33 1.58
CA GLN A 431 51.70 31.81 0.35
C GLN A 431 51.18 30.35 0.27
N ILE A 432 49.95 30.14 0.77
CA ILE A 432 48.94 29.34 0.02
C ILE A 432 47.59 30.06 0.10
N GLN A 433 47.44 31.09 -0.73
CA GLN A 433 46.18 31.81 -0.94
C GLN A 433 45.81 31.74 -2.43
N ALA A 434 45.67 30.52 -2.98
CA ALA A 434 45.30 30.36 -4.39
C ALA A 434 44.70 28.98 -4.70
N VAL A 435 43.72 28.49 -3.92
CA VAL A 435 42.85 27.38 -4.35
C VAL A 435 41.38 27.55 -3.88
N GLY A 436 41.13 28.33 -2.81
CA GLY A 436 39.80 28.39 -2.17
C GLY A 436 38.71 29.27 -2.82
N VAL A 437 38.93 29.92 -3.96
CA VAL A 437 37.95 30.88 -4.55
C VAL A 437 37.16 30.30 -5.72
N GLY A 438 37.60 29.19 -6.33
CA GLY A 438 36.93 28.64 -7.54
C GLY A 438 35.61 27.90 -7.27
N ILE A 439 35.50 27.18 -6.15
CA ILE A 439 34.35 26.30 -5.88
C ILE A 439 33.16 27.08 -5.32
N ALA A 440 33.42 28.10 -4.49
CA ALA A 440 32.36 28.93 -3.89
C ALA A 440 31.63 29.80 -4.93
N ALA A 441 32.34 30.31 -5.94
CA ALA A 441 31.72 31.10 -7.01
C ALA A 441 30.92 30.22 -8.01
N GLY A 442 31.42 29.02 -8.32
CA GLY A 442 30.73 28.09 -9.24
C GLY A 442 29.39 27.57 -8.69
N ALA A 443 29.30 27.30 -7.39
CA ALA A 443 28.07 26.87 -6.74
C ALA A 443 26.97 27.95 -6.73
N ILE A 444 27.36 29.23 -6.63
CA ILE A 444 26.42 30.35 -6.66
C ILE A 444 25.88 30.55 -8.09
N VAL A 445 26.73 30.50 -9.12
CA VAL A 445 26.31 30.70 -10.52
C VAL A 445 25.43 29.54 -11.04
N ALA A 446 25.72 28.29 -10.66
CA ALA A 446 24.87 27.14 -11.02
C ALA A 446 23.49 27.16 -10.34
N SER A 447 23.39 27.78 -9.16
CA SER A 447 22.12 27.93 -8.43
C SER A 447 21.22 29.06 -8.96
N THR A 448 21.77 29.98 -9.77
CA THR A 448 21.06 31.13 -10.35
C THR A 448 20.82 31.02 -11.86
N SER A 449 21.31 29.97 -12.55
CA SER A 449 21.18 29.87 -14.01
C SER A 449 19.74 29.66 -14.50
N GLY A 450 18.85 29.12 -13.66
CA GLY A 450 17.42 29.05 -13.95
C GLY A 450 16.68 30.40 -13.85
N LEU A 451 17.34 31.44 -13.33
CA LEU A 451 16.76 32.77 -13.09
C LEU A 451 17.42 33.88 -13.93
N LEU A 452 18.49 33.58 -14.70
CA LEU A 452 19.23 34.58 -15.50
C LEU A 452 19.09 34.41 -17.01
N PHE A 453 18.55 33.28 -17.50
CA PHE A 453 18.31 33.06 -18.92
C PHE A 453 16.82 32.81 -19.16
N GLU A 454 16.04 33.90 -19.16
CA GLU A 454 14.64 33.86 -19.63
C GLU A 454 14.54 33.82 -21.17
N GLU A 455 15.63 34.03 -21.92
CA GLU A 455 15.65 33.86 -23.38
C GLU A 455 16.79 32.95 -23.85
N PRO A 456 16.53 32.04 -24.82
CA PRO A 456 17.56 31.20 -25.42
C PRO A 456 18.48 32.06 -26.28
N ILE A 457 19.76 32.11 -25.92
CA ILE A 457 20.79 32.77 -26.75
C ILE A 457 21.01 31.93 -28.00
N ALA A 458 20.48 32.38 -29.12
CA ALA A 458 20.80 31.83 -30.44
C ALA A 458 22.26 32.19 -30.80
N SER A 459 23.09 31.17 -31.03
CA SER A 459 24.46 31.35 -31.50
C SER A 459 24.46 31.81 -32.97
N PRO A 460 25.26 32.81 -33.37
CA PRO A 460 25.40 33.25 -34.77
C PRO A 460 26.08 32.23 -35.70
N TRP A 461 26.45 31.04 -35.20
CA TRP A 461 27.31 30.07 -35.89
C TRP A 461 26.70 28.67 -36.00
N ALA A 462 25.37 28.53 -35.90
CA ALA A 462 24.69 27.26 -36.04
C ALA A 462 23.99 27.14 -37.42
N GLU A 463 24.76 27.11 -38.50
CA GLU A 463 24.25 26.56 -39.77
C GLU A 463 24.25 25.03 -39.66
N ASN A 464 23.04 24.49 -39.43
CA ASN A 464 22.64 23.10 -39.62
C ASN A 464 23.47 22.02 -38.90
N ARG A 465 23.13 21.76 -37.63
CA ARG A 465 22.98 20.40 -37.08
C ARG A 465 22.16 20.42 -35.79
N GLY A 466 21.08 19.63 -35.75
CA GLY A 466 20.07 19.60 -34.69
C GLY A 466 20.48 18.86 -33.41
N GLU A 467 21.53 19.33 -32.75
CA GLU A 467 21.84 18.96 -31.37
C GLU A 467 22.01 20.25 -30.57
N GLN A 468 20.91 20.70 -29.95
CA GLN A 468 20.95 21.80 -29.01
C GLN A 468 21.64 21.32 -27.74
N LEU A 469 22.87 21.81 -27.49
CA LEU A 469 23.56 21.59 -26.23
C LEU A 469 22.69 22.09 -25.08
N HIS A 470 22.40 21.19 -24.14
CA HIS A 470 21.54 21.48 -22.98
C HIS A 470 22.05 22.74 -22.24
N PRO A 471 21.17 23.67 -21.78
CA PRO A 471 21.58 24.92 -21.13
C PRO A 471 22.55 24.71 -19.95
N PHE A 472 22.43 23.58 -19.25
CA PHE A 472 23.39 23.13 -18.22
C PHE A 472 24.81 22.91 -18.75
N ALA A 473 24.99 22.31 -19.93
CA ALA A 473 26.30 22.07 -20.54
C ALA A 473 26.95 23.39 -21.00
N ILE A 474 26.16 24.32 -21.52
CA ILE A 474 26.62 25.67 -21.88
C ILE A 474 27.05 26.43 -20.61
N ALA A 475 26.27 26.36 -19.54
CA ALA A 475 26.60 27.00 -18.26
C ALA A 475 27.85 26.38 -17.61
N LEU A 476 28.00 25.05 -17.69
CA LEU A 476 29.19 24.33 -17.20
C LEU A 476 30.44 24.76 -17.98
N LEU A 477 30.36 24.80 -19.32
CA LEU A 477 31.48 25.19 -20.18
C LEU A 477 31.82 26.69 -20.02
N ALA A 478 30.83 27.56 -19.86
CA ALA A 478 31.03 28.97 -19.56
C ALA A 478 31.69 29.18 -18.19
N SER A 479 31.33 28.37 -17.19
CA SER A 479 31.95 28.39 -15.86
C SER A 479 33.43 27.98 -15.90
N PHE A 480 33.76 26.93 -16.67
CA PHE A 480 35.15 26.54 -16.93
C PHE A 480 35.92 27.62 -17.72
N GLY A 481 35.29 28.22 -18.72
CA GLY A 481 35.87 29.31 -19.51
C GLY A 481 36.19 30.55 -18.66
N CYS A 482 35.26 30.98 -17.79
CA CYS A 482 35.47 32.11 -16.88
C CYS A 482 36.59 31.82 -15.86
N ALA A 483 36.68 30.58 -15.37
CA ALA A 483 37.76 30.17 -14.47
C ALA A 483 39.14 30.23 -15.15
N ILE A 484 39.23 29.83 -16.42
CA ILE A 484 40.47 29.88 -17.21
C ILE A 484 40.86 31.33 -17.55
N VAL A 485 39.89 32.18 -17.92
CA VAL A 485 40.14 33.60 -18.21
C VAL A 485 40.56 34.35 -16.95
N ALA A 486 39.89 34.14 -15.82
CA ALA A 486 40.28 34.72 -14.54
C ALA A 486 41.70 34.27 -14.15
N TRP A 487 42.03 32.99 -14.32
CA TRP A 487 43.38 32.48 -14.09
C TRP A 487 44.42 33.15 -15.01
N GLY A 488 44.11 33.31 -16.30
CA GLY A 488 44.96 34.00 -17.28
C GLY A 488 45.20 35.47 -16.96
N VAL A 489 44.15 36.21 -16.59
CA VAL A 489 44.24 37.63 -16.18
C VAL A 489 45.06 37.78 -14.91
N THR A 490 44.87 36.90 -13.93
CA THR A 490 45.63 36.95 -12.67
C THR A 490 47.11 36.65 -12.91
N LYS A 491 47.42 35.72 -13.82
CA LYS A 491 48.80 35.41 -14.22
C LYS A 491 49.46 36.56 -15.02
N TRP A 492 48.68 37.26 -15.83
CA TRP A 492 49.14 38.42 -16.61
C TRP A 492 49.42 39.65 -15.73
N VAL A 493 48.52 39.93 -14.78
CA VAL A 493 48.70 41.01 -13.79
C VAL A 493 49.86 40.74 -12.83
N MET A 494 50.08 39.48 -12.44
CA MET A 494 51.25 39.09 -11.62
C MET A 494 52.56 39.02 -12.40
N GLY A 495 52.52 38.87 -13.73
CA GLY A 495 53.68 38.90 -14.63
C GLY A 495 54.15 40.31 -15.02
N TRP A 496 53.33 41.34 -14.78
CA TRP A 496 53.62 42.73 -15.09
C TRP A 496 54.03 43.51 -13.84
N LYS A 497 55.21 43.18 -13.29
CA LYS A 497 55.97 44.16 -12.52
C LYS A 497 57.08 44.68 -13.44
N PRO A 498 57.10 45.98 -13.80
CA PRO A 498 58.27 46.56 -14.47
C PRO A 498 59.48 46.39 -13.55
N LYS A 499 60.63 46.02 -14.12
CA LYS A 499 61.89 46.03 -13.37
C LYS A 499 62.28 47.48 -13.13
N GLU A 500 62.45 47.78 -11.84
CA GLU A 500 62.97 48.99 -11.17
C GLU A 500 62.07 50.23 -11.17
#